data_AF-A0A2I1EAU3-F1
#
_entry.id   AF-A0A2I1EAU3-F1
#
_cell.length_a   1.000
_cell.length_b   1.000
_cell.length_c   1.000
_cell.angle_alpha   90.00
_cell.angle_beta   90.00
_cell.angle_gamma   90.00
#
_symmetry.space_group_name_H-M   'P 1'
#
loop_
_entity.id
_entity.type
_entity.pdbx_description
1 polymer ?
#
loop_
_entity_poly.entity_id
_entity_poly.type
_entity_poly.pdbx_seq_one_letter_code
_entity_poly.pdbx_strand_id
1 'polypeptide(L)'
;MSKDTKKFPMFSMLLDVDSYDVLIKDIESNNLHQEISKQLRIKYLSNSAQELDEVEGKMFGDGRLIGLMTMRRKSTIKNIYFLVDTRAPKTTICEEVLRSFNLTISDAKNPIKVTLNKRPTKVELSPSESNFNDLNLLGADFLDLYDAQLFADYGESYFTIKFKNITNEKTVTTYTANTTDINPMVFAGPIFILLVVILVYLFVRFRRKKTLPFRKLQNLPNPEKSLPLSNEQNRKRKSKNNAKKRRKIIQAKV
;
A
#
# COMPACT_ATOMS: atom_id res chain seq x y z
N MET A 1 -22.79 -46.59 38.45
CA MET A 1 -21.68 -45.82 37.84
C MET A 1 -22.29 -44.71 36.98
N SER A 2 -22.51 -43.53 37.57
CA SER A 2 -23.04 -42.35 36.89
C SER A 2 -21.89 -41.63 36.18
N LYS A 3 -22.04 -41.36 34.88
CA LYS A 3 -21.07 -40.60 34.09
C LYS A 3 -21.34 -39.11 34.31
N ASP A 4 -20.64 -38.50 35.26
CA ASP A 4 -20.57 -37.05 35.38
C ASP A 4 -19.70 -36.49 34.25
N THR A 5 -20.31 -36.25 33.10
CA THR A 5 -19.74 -35.33 32.11
C THR A 5 -19.87 -33.92 32.67
N LYS A 6 -18.79 -33.43 33.30
CA LYS A 6 -18.61 -32.01 33.58
C LYS A 6 -18.78 -31.24 32.27
N LYS A 7 -19.96 -30.63 32.13
CA LYS A 7 -20.29 -29.69 31.08
C LYS A 7 -19.46 -28.44 31.36
N PHE A 8 -18.26 -28.36 30.77
CA PHE A 8 -17.51 -27.11 30.75
C PHE A 8 -18.43 -26.07 30.12
N PRO A 9 -18.72 -24.94 30.81
CA PRO A 9 -19.46 -23.89 30.17
C PRO A 9 -18.57 -23.41 29.02
N MET A 10 -19.10 -23.52 27.81
CA MET A 10 -18.57 -22.92 26.60
C MET A 10 -18.74 -21.40 26.76
N PHE A 11 -18.03 -20.82 27.72
CA PHE A 11 -17.73 -19.41 27.74
C PHE A 11 -16.89 -19.19 26.50
N SER A 12 -17.56 -18.75 25.43
CA SER A 12 -16.89 -18.07 24.34
C SER A 12 -15.94 -17.08 24.99
N MET A 13 -14.64 -17.28 24.77
CA MET A 13 -13.64 -16.25 24.89
C MET A 13 -14.04 -15.10 23.95
N LEU A 14 -15.04 -14.32 24.36
CA LEU A 14 -15.13 -12.91 24.06
C LEU A 14 -13.95 -12.31 24.81
N LEU A 15 -12.76 -12.42 24.22
CA LEU A 15 -11.69 -11.50 24.55
C LEU A 15 -12.20 -10.15 24.06
N ASP A 16 -12.88 -9.42 24.95
CA ASP A 16 -13.19 -8.03 24.72
C ASP A 16 -11.87 -7.36 24.38
N VAL A 17 -11.82 -6.70 23.23
CA VAL A 17 -10.64 -5.95 22.77
C VAL A 17 -10.20 -4.96 23.85
N ASP A 18 -11.13 -4.51 24.69
CA ASP A 18 -10.94 -3.67 25.87
C ASP A 18 -10.02 -4.27 26.95
N SER A 19 -9.79 -5.59 26.96
CA SER A 19 -8.93 -6.27 27.93
C SER A 19 -7.47 -6.46 27.46
N TYR A 20 -7.20 -6.22 26.18
CA TYR A 20 -5.88 -6.43 25.60
C TYR A 20 -5.11 -5.11 25.61
N ASP A 21 -4.42 -4.81 26.71
CA ASP A 21 -3.57 -3.63 26.82
C ASP A 21 -2.11 -4.00 26.52
N VAL A 22 -1.68 -3.80 25.27
CA VAL A 22 -0.27 -3.92 24.90
C VAL A 22 0.43 -2.67 25.41
N LEU A 23 1.43 -2.85 26.26
CA LEU A 23 2.32 -1.74 26.64
C LEU A 23 3.17 -1.36 25.42
N ILE A 24 2.73 -0.33 24.70
CA ILE A 24 3.46 0.33 23.61
C ILE A 24 3.82 1.73 24.08
N LYS A 25 5.08 1.96 24.41
CA LYS A 25 5.55 3.26 24.93
C LYS A 25 6.63 3.91 24.05
N ASP A 26 7.19 3.14 23.14
CA ASP A 26 8.31 3.47 22.26
C ASP A 26 7.85 3.83 20.84
N ILE A 27 6.55 3.71 20.53
CA ILE A 27 5.96 4.10 19.25
C ILE A 27 4.75 4.98 19.51
N GLU A 28 4.73 6.13 18.86
CA GLU A 28 3.59 7.05 18.79
C GLU A 28 3.15 7.21 17.33
N SER A 29 1.91 7.66 17.10
CA SER A 29 1.41 7.97 15.75
C SER A 29 2.34 8.89 14.94
N ASN A 30 3.02 9.84 15.59
CA ASN A 30 3.97 10.73 14.90
C ASN A 30 5.16 9.96 14.27
N ASN A 31 5.61 8.85 14.88
CA ASN A 31 6.65 8.01 14.29
C ASN A 31 6.18 7.40 12.95
N LEU A 32 4.89 7.06 12.82
CA LEU A 32 4.31 6.50 11.59
C LEU A 32 4.44 7.49 10.42
N HIS A 33 4.06 8.75 10.66
CA HIS A 33 4.08 9.82 9.65
C HIS A 33 5.49 10.27 9.26
N GLN A 34 6.43 10.23 10.20
CA GLN A 34 7.77 10.79 10.00
C GLN A 34 8.81 9.71 9.75
N GLU A 35 9.20 9.01 10.80
CA GLU A 35 10.38 8.17 10.79
C GLU A 35 10.18 6.89 10.00
N ILE A 36 9.09 6.17 10.26
CA ILE A 36 8.75 4.93 9.57
C ILE A 36 8.45 5.21 8.10
N SER A 37 7.73 6.30 7.80
CA SER A 37 7.50 6.74 6.42
C SER A 37 8.81 7.02 5.67
N LYS A 38 9.80 7.61 6.34
CA LYS A 38 11.13 7.85 5.76
C LYS A 38 11.89 6.54 5.52
N GLN A 39 11.85 5.62 6.48
CA GLN A 39 12.55 4.33 6.39
C GLN A 39 11.96 3.44 5.28
N LEU A 40 10.64 3.34 5.19
CA LEU A 40 9.93 2.54 4.17
C LEU A 40 9.74 3.29 2.84
N ARG A 41 10.12 4.58 2.78
CA ARG A 41 10.03 5.45 1.59
C ARG A 41 8.62 5.60 1.02
N ILE A 42 7.60 5.33 1.84
CA ILE A 42 6.19 5.45 1.52
C ILE A 42 5.56 6.31 2.61
N LYS A 43 4.61 7.18 2.25
CA LYS A 43 3.96 8.03 3.27
C LYS A 43 2.81 7.26 3.92
N TYR A 44 2.73 7.29 5.24
CA TYR A 44 1.56 6.79 5.96
C TYR A 44 0.27 7.48 5.46
N LEU A 45 -0.81 6.72 5.31
CA LEU A 45 -2.13 7.14 4.79
C LEU A 45 -2.16 7.70 3.35
N SER A 46 -1.04 7.63 2.63
CA SER A 46 -0.99 7.99 1.21
C SER A 46 -1.82 7.04 0.37
N ASN A 47 -2.37 7.54 -0.74
CA ASN A 47 -3.11 6.71 -1.68
C ASN A 47 -2.15 5.77 -2.43
N SER A 48 -2.60 4.56 -2.72
CA SER A 48 -1.91 3.61 -3.60
C SER A 48 -2.75 3.33 -4.85
N ALA A 49 -2.07 3.06 -5.97
CA ALA A 49 -2.74 2.62 -7.19
C ALA A 49 -3.09 1.12 -7.17
N GLN A 50 -2.37 0.33 -6.36
CA GLN A 50 -2.50 -1.13 -6.32
C GLN A 50 -2.34 -1.66 -4.90
N GLU A 51 -2.91 -2.83 -4.64
CA GLU A 51 -2.70 -3.56 -3.40
C GLU A 51 -1.41 -4.38 -3.46
N LEU A 52 -0.75 -4.52 -2.31
CA LEU A 52 0.44 -5.35 -2.13
C LEU A 52 0.06 -6.83 -1.97
N ASP A 53 1.01 -7.71 -2.30
CA ASP A 53 0.87 -9.16 -2.14
C ASP A 53 1.41 -9.65 -0.79
N GLU A 54 2.54 -9.10 -0.39
CA GLU A 54 3.29 -9.42 0.84
C GLU A 54 3.37 -8.18 1.74
N VAL A 55 3.73 -8.38 3.00
CA VAL A 55 4.09 -7.28 3.91
C VAL A 55 5.60 -7.16 3.92
N GLU A 56 6.10 -5.95 3.68
CA GLU A 56 7.50 -5.60 3.94
C GLU A 56 7.52 -4.62 5.11
N GLY A 57 8.47 -4.80 6.03
CA GLY A 57 8.51 -3.99 7.23
C GLY A 57 9.90 -3.85 7.83
N LYS A 58 9.96 -3.01 8.86
CA LYS A 58 11.18 -2.72 9.62
C LYS A 58 10.94 -2.99 11.10
N MET A 59 12.02 -3.38 11.78
CA MET A 59 12.05 -3.39 13.24
C MET A 59 12.29 -1.96 13.73
N PHE A 60 11.50 -1.51 14.69
CA PHE A 60 11.54 -0.16 15.23
C PHE A 60 11.43 -0.19 16.76
N GLY A 61 12.01 0.81 17.44
CA GLY A 61 12.01 0.87 18.91
C GLY A 61 12.65 -0.38 19.51
N ASP A 62 11.94 -1.03 20.44
CA ASP A 62 12.40 -2.24 21.13
C ASP A 62 12.24 -3.52 20.28
N GLY A 63 12.56 -3.44 18.98
CA GLY A 63 12.47 -4.57 18.03
C GLY A 63 11.06 -4.84 17.51
N ARG A 64 10.15 -3.86 17.60
CA ARG A 64 8.77 -3.99 17.16
C ARG A 64 8.65 -4.05 15.64
N LEU A 65 7.89 -5.01 15.15
CA LEU A 65 7.72 -5.27 13.73
C LEU A 65 6.64 -4.36 13.14
N ILE A 66 7.04 -3.31 12.42
CA ILE A 66 6.12 -2.40 11.74
C ILE A 66 6.11 -2.67 10.23
N GLY A 67 4.98 -3.14 9.74
CA GLY A 67 4.80 -3.60 8.36
C GLY A 67 3.97 -2.64 7.53
N LEU A 68 4.40 -2.41 6.30
CA LEU A 68 3.59 -1.72 5.29
C LEU A 68 2.55 -2.68 4.72
N MET A 69 1.29 -2.25 4.80
CA MET A 69 0.17 -2.90 4.14
C MET A 69 -0.63 -1.89 3.33
N THR A 70 -1.35 -2.40 2.35
CA THR A 70 -2.39 -1.67 1.64
C THR A 70 -3.75 -2.06 2.19
N MET A 71 -4.57 -1.07 2.53
CA MET A 71 -5.97 -1.27 2.84
C MET A 71 -6.84 -0.68 1.74
N ARG A 72 -7.73 -1.52 1.19
CA ARG A 72 -8.78 -1.10 0.28
C ARG A 72 -10.13 -1.07 0.99
N ARG A 73 -10.85 0.02 0.76
CA ARG A 73 -12.28 0.13 1.06
C ARG A 73 -12.96 0.89 -0.06
N LYS A 74 -14.04 0.32 -0.61
CA LYS A 74 -14.69 0.82 -1.83
C LYS A 74 -13.63 0.99 -2.95
N SER A 75 -13.55 2.16 -3.57
CA SER A 75 -12.59 2.48 -4.64
C SER A 75 -11.26 3.06 -4.15
N THR A 76 -11.08 3.24 -2.84
CA THR A 76 -9.88 3.87 -2.27
C THR A 76 -8.92 2.81 -1.73
N ILE A 77 -7.64 2.96 -2.05
CA ILE A 77 -6.55 2.13 -1.51
C ILE A 77 -5.56 3.07 -0.82
N LYS A 78 -5.20 2.76 0.42
CA LYS A 78 -4.22 3.53 1.20
C LYS A 78 -3.11 2.65 1.74
N ASN A 79 -1.92 3.23 1.87
CA ASN A 79 -0.77 2.66 2.55
C ASN A 79 -0.91 2.87 4.06
N ILE A 80 -0.88 1.79 4.82
CA ILE A 80 -1.09 1.77 6.27
C ILE A 80 0.02 0.98 6.92
N TYR A 81 0.55 1.50 8.02
CA TYR A 81 1.49 0.77 8.86
C TYR A 81 0.76 0.04 9.95
N PHE A 82 1.05 -1.24 10.07
CA PHE A 82 0.56 -2.08 11.15
C PHE A 82 1.73 -2.53 12.01
N LEU A 83 1.57 -2.40 13.32
CA LEU A 83 2.38 -3.15 14.25
C LEU A 83 1.91 -4.61 14.22
N VAL A 84 2.83 -5.52 13.93
CA VAL A 84 2.54 -6.95 13.90
C VAL A 84 2.54 -7.47 15.34
N ASP A 85 1.38 -7.89 15.81
CA ASP A 85 1.22 -8.48 17.14
C ASP A 85 0.56 -9.86 17.02
N THR A 86 1.40 -10.90 17.02
CA THR A 86 0.97 -12.30 16.96
C THR A 86 0.15 -12.74 18.18
N ARG A 87 0.12 -11.94 19.25
CA ARG A 87 -0.65 -12.21 20.47
C ARG A 87 -1.94 -11.42 20.53
N ALA A 88 -2.11 -10.39 19.70
CA ALA A 88 -3.37 -9.66 19.61
C ALA A 88 -4.43 -10.56 18.98
N PRO A 89 -5.56 -10.83 19.65
CA PRO A 89 -6.59 -11.73 19.12
C PRO A 89 -7.30 -11.15 17.89
N LYS A 90 -7.27 -9.83 17.72
CA LYS A 90 -7.98 -9.08 16.68
C LYS A 90 -7.05 -8.11 15.97
N THR A 91 -7.30 -7.93 14.68
CA THR A 91 -6.69 -6.87 13.88
C THR A 91 -7.46 -5.58 14.09
N THR A 92 -6.77 -4.52 14.52
CA THR A 92 -7.37 -3.22 14.80
C THR A 92 -6.79 -2.12 13.91
N ILE A 93 -7.61 -1.09 13.66
CA ILE A 93 -7.19 0.15 13.04
C ILE A 93 -7.48 1.32 13.97
N CYS A 94 -6.63 2.33 13.98
CA CYS A 94 -6.87 3.53 14.78
C CYS A 94 -7.89 4.47 14.12
N GLU A 95 -8.36 5.44 14.90
CA GLU A 95 -9.34 6.42 14.42
C GLU A 95 -8.84 7.22 13.21
N GLU A 96 -7.53 7.49 13.14
CA GLU A 96 -6.94 8.23 12.03
C GLU A 96 -7.11 7.51 10.68
N VAL A 97 -6.87 6.19 10.66
CA VAL A 97 -7.14 5.36 9.48
C VAL A 97 -8.60 5.47 9.11
N LEU A 98 -9.50 5.32 10.09
CA LEU A 98 -10.93 5.35 9.86
C LEU A 98 -11.38 6.68 9.23
N ARG A 99 -10.94 7.82 9.80
CA ARG A 99 -11.20 9.16 9.26
C ARG A 99 -10.62 9.35 7.86
N SER A 100 -9.48 8.75 7.55
CA SER A 100 -8.87 8.83 6.22
C SER A 100 -9.74 8.22 5.10
N PHE A 101 -10.69 7.34 5.45
CA PHE A 101 -11.69 6.77 4.54
C PHE A 101 -13.05 7.49 4.58
N ASN A 102 -13.12 8.68 5.21
CA ASN A 102 -14.33 9.47 5.42
C ASN A 102 -15.40 8.71 6.22
N LEU A 103 -15.00 8.12 7.34
CA LEU A 103 -15.85 7.35 8.24
C LEU A 103 -15.85 7.98 9.62
N THR A 104 -16.83 7.59 10.43
CA THR A 104 -17.01 8.04 11.81
C THR A 104 -16.87 6.89 12.81
N ILE A 105 -16.57 7.19 14.07
CA ILE A 105 -16.53 6.18 15.15
C ILE A 105 -17.87 5.44 15.26
N SER A 106 -18.99 6.11 14.97
CA SER A 106 -20.32 5.48 14.93
C SER A 106 -20.41 4.34 13.90
N ASP A 107 -19.65 4.42 12.81
CA ASP A 107 -19.55 3.36 11.80
C ASP A 107 -18.72 2.15 12.28
N ALA A 108 -17.96 2.30 13.37
CA ALA A 108 -17.10 1.28 13.95
C ALA A 108 -17.78 0.42 15.02
N LYS A 109 -19.08 0.62 15.28
CA LYS A 109 -19.85 -0.23 16.22
C LYS A 109 -19.92 -1.70 15.80
N ASN A 110 -19.54 -2.01 14.56
CA ASN A 110 -19.39 -3.36 14.05
C ASN A 110 -17.99 -3.50 13.42
N PRO A 111 -17.45 -4.72 13.35
CA PRO A 111 -16.22 -4.99 12.62
C PRO A 111 -16.31 -4.47 11.18
N ILE A 112 -15.32 -3.68 10.79
CA ILE A 112 -15.27 -2.93 9.56
C ILE A 112 -14.76 -3.84 8.44
N LYS A 113 -15.60 -4.07 7.43
CA LYS A 113 -15.22 -4.86 6.25
C LYS A 113 -14.23 -4.08 5.37
N VAL A 114 -13.05 -4.66 5.17
CA VAL A 114 -11.97 -4.08 4.35
C VAL A 114 -11.27 -5.18 3.55
N THR A 115 -10.35 -4.80 2.68
CA THR A 115 -9.40 -5.72 2.07
C THR A 115 -7.99 -5.27 2.44
N LEU A 116 -7.21 -6.13 3.08
CA LEU A 116 -5.81 -5.88 3.43
C LEU A 116 -4.93 -6.70 2.49
N ASN A 117 -4.04 -6.08 1.73
CA ASN A 117 -3.15 -6.76 0.77
C ASN A 117 -3.89 -7.80 -0.08
N LYS A 118 -4.99 -7.41 -0.76
CA LYS A 118 -5.84 -8.28 -1.59
C LYS A 118 -6.67 -9.33 -0.83
N ARG A 119 -6.67 -9.30 0.51
CA ARG A 119 -7.33 -10.29 1.37
C ARG A 119 -8.52 -9.70 2.11
N PRO A 120 -9.77 -10.11 1.80
CA PRO A 120 -10.96 -9.61 2.48
C PRO A 120 -10.96 -9.94 3.96
N THR A 121 -11.12 -8.95 4.83
CA THR A 121 -11.14 -9.19 6.28
C THR A 121 -12.09 -8.23 7.00
N LYS A 122 -12.25 -8.44 8.29
CA LYS A 122 -12.90 -7.52 9.21
C LYS A 122 -11.83 -6.98 10.16
N VAL A 123 -11.86 -5.67 10.41
CA VAL A 123 -10.98 -5.02 11.39
C VAL A 123 -11.83 -4.31 12.43
N GLU A 124 -11.31 -4.20 13.64
CA GLU A 124 -11.97 -3.48 14.72
C GLU A 124 -11.33 -2.09 14.94
N LEU A 125 -12.02 -1.18 15.60
CA LEU A 125 -11.41 0.08 16.01
C LEU A 125 -10.53 -0.18 17.24
N SER A 126 -9.32 0.37 17.27
CA SER A 126 -8.47 0.29 18.47
C SER A 126 -9.23 0.87 19.68
N PRO A 127 -9.22 0.21 20.86
CA PRO A 127 -9.96 0.69 22.03
C PRO A 127 -9.49 2.08 22.47
N SER A 128 -10.42 2.98 22.78
CA SER A 128 -10.09 4.38 23.12
C SER A 128 -9.19 4.51 24.34
N GLU A 129 -9.38 3.63 25.32
CA GLU A 129 -8.67 3.64 26.61
C GLU A 129 -7.35 2.83 26.57
N SER A 130 -7.00 2.24 25.42
CA SER A 130 -5.77 1.46 25.29
C SER A 130 -4.53 2.33 25.08
N ASN A 131 -3.36 1.81 25.44
CA ASN A 131 -2.07 2.48 25.16
C ASN A 131 -1.66 2.47 23.67
N PHE A 132 -2.52 1.98 22.77
CA PHE A 132 -2.26 1.89 21.34
C PHE A 132 -3.44 2.40 20.50
N ASN A 133 -4.29 3.24 21.09
CA ASN A 133 -5.49 3.79 20.45
C ASN A 133 -5.20 4.56 19.15
N ASP A 134 -3.98 5.06 18.98
CA ASP A 134 -3.46 5.80 17.83
C ASP A 134 -2.65 4.92 16.85
N LEU A 135 -2.50 3.62 17.14
CA LEU A 135 -1.78 2.64 16.33
C LEU A 135 -2.72 1.59 15.73
N ASN A 136 -2.26 0.97 14.63
CA ASN A 136 -2.94 -0.17 14.01
C ASN A 136 -2.23 -1.47 14.40
N LEU A 137 -2.97 -2.49 14.82
CA LEU A 137 -2.43 -3.79 15.17
C LEU A 137 -2.83 -4.83 14.12
N LEU A 138 -1.86 -5.58 13.60
CA LEU A 138 -2.11 -6.77 12.80
C LEU A 138 -2.15 -7.96 13.75
N GLY A 139 -3.35 -8.47 14.00
CA GLY A 139 -3.60 -9.52 14.99
C GLY A 139 -3.50 -10.93 14.42
N ALA A 140 -3.55 -11.89 15.34
CA ALA A 140 -3.54 -13.32 15.08
C ALA A 140 -4.72 -13.78 14.22
N ASP A 141 -5.88 -13.12 14.30
CA ASP A 141 -7.06 -13.42 13.47
C ASP A 141 -6.77 -13.32 11.98
N PHE A 142 -6.07 -12.27 11.55
CA PHE A 142 -5.70 -12.09 10.14
C PHE A 142 -4.53 -12.98 9.75
N LEU A 143 -3.53 -13.10 10.63
CA LEU A 143 -2.33 -13.90 10.37
C LEU A 143 -2.67 -15.39 10.21
N ASP A 144 -3.49 -15.94 11.10
CA ASP A 144 -3.93 -17.34 11.05
C ASP A 144 -4.85 -17.61 9.86
N LEU A 145 -5.84 -16.73 9.63
CA LEU A 145 -6.80 -16.85 8.53
C LEU A 145 -6.12 -17.00 7.16
N TYR A 146 -4.96 -16.36 6.97
CA TYR A 146 -4.22 -16.32 5.71
C TYR A 146 -2.93 -17.14 5.71
N ASP A 147 -2.80 -18.09 6.63
CA ASP A 147 -1.65 -18.99 6.75
C ASP A 147 -0.32 -18.20 6.66
N ALA A 148 -0.21 -17.10 7.42
CA ALA A 148 0.89 -16.16 7.33
C ALA A 148 2.23 -16.78 7.78
N GLN A 149 3.30 -16.43 7.07
CA GLN A 149 4.68 -16.81 7.37
C GLN A 149 5.50 -15.53 7.59
N LEU A 150 5.98 -15.35 8.81
CA LEU A 150 6.81 -14.23 9.22
C LEU A 150 8.29 -14.61 9.12
N PHE A 151 9.06 -13.85 8.36
CA PHE A 151 10.51 -13.97 8.26
C PHE A 151 11.16 -12.70 8.79
N ALA A 152 11.95 -12.81 9.85
CA ALA A 152 12.60 -11.69 10.51
C ALA A 152 14.12 -11.80 10.40
N ASP A 153 14.76 -10.75 9.91
CA ASP A 153 16.21 -10.57 9.90
C ASP A 153 16.57 -9.45 10.88
N TYR A 154 17.03 -9.86 12.06
CA TYR A 154 17.44 -8.94 13.12
C TYR A 154 18.74 -8.20 12.80
N GLY A 155 19.62 -8.78 11.97
CA GLY A 155 20.86 -8.14 11.54
C GLY A 155 20.58 -6.91 10.67
N GLU A 156 19.58 -7.03 9.78
CA GLU A 156 19.15 -5.97 8.86
C GLU A 156 17.95 -5.15 9.37
N SER A 157 17.49 -5.44 10.60
CA SER A 157 16.30 -4.84 11.22
C SER A 157 15.09 -4.84 10.29
N TYR A 158 14.88 -5.94 9.59
CA TYR A 158 13.93 -6.09 8.48
C TYR A 158 13.07 -7.33 8.67
N PHE A 159 11.84 -7.30 8.15
CA PHE A 159 11.03 -8.49 8.10
C PHE A 159 10.11 -8.51 6.88
N THR A 160 9.64 -9.70 6.55
CA THR A 160 8.57 -9.92 5.57
C THR A 160 7.49 -10.81 6.14
N ILE A 161 6.24 -10.58 5.72
CA ILE A 161 5.15 -11.54 5.91
C ILE A 161 4.66 -11.97 4.54
N LYS A 162 4.77 -13.28 4.29
CA LYS A 162 4.18 -13.93 3.14
C LYS A 162 2.90 -14.61 3.57
N PHE A 163 1.91 -14.62 2.70
CA PHE A 163 0.69 -15.36 2.95
C PHE A 163 0.53 -16.42 1.88
N LYS A 164 -0.11 -17.52 2.25
CA LYS A 164 -0.45 -18.53 1.27
C LYS A 164 -1.42 -17.95 0.25
N ASN A 165 -1.20 -18.25 -1.04
CA ASN A 165 -2.15 -17.88 -2.07
C ASN A 165 -3.50 -18.50 -1.74
N ILE A 166 -4.54 -17.68 -1.77
CA ILE A 166 -5.91 -18.15 -1.64
C ILE A 166 -6.23 -18.93 -2.91
N THR A 167 -5.99 -20.25 -2.89
CA THR A 167 -6.68 -21.16 -3.81
C THR A 167 -8.16 -21.13 -3.41
N ASN A 168 -9.04 -20.94 -4.40
CA ASN A 168 -10.47 -20.62 -4.26
C ASN A 168 -11.33 -21.57 -3.38
N GLU A 169 -10.74 -22.57 -2.74
CA GLU A 169 -11.44 -23.60 -1.95
C GLU A 169 -11.65 -23.20 -0.48
N LYS A 170 -10.77 -22.39 0.13
CA LYS A 170 -10.92 -22.00 1.56
C LYS A 170 -11.90 -20.85 1.79
N THR A 171 -12.23 -20.05 0.77
CA THR A 171 -12.99 -18.79 0.93
C THR A 171 -14.52 -18.95 0.86
N VAL A 172 -15.04 -20.08 0.41
CA VAL A 172 -16.50 -20.21 0.16
C VAL A 172 -17.28 -20.59 1.42
N THR A 173 -16.73 -21.32 2.38
CA THR A 173 -17.54 -21.89 3.48
C THR A 173 -17.74 -20.96 4.68
N THR A 174 -16.85 -19.99 4.94
CA THR A 174 -16.97 -19.14 6.16
C THR A 174 -17.52 -17.74 5.88
N TYR A 175 -17.51 -17.26 4.64
CA TYR A 175 -18.03 -15.94 4.28
C TYR A 175 -19.46 -15.94 3.71
N THR A 176 -20.02 -17.10 3.37
CA THR A 176 -21.34 -17.22 2.73
C THR A 176 -22.49 -17.56 3.68
N ALA A 177 -22.22 -17.97 4.92
CA ALA A 177 -23.26 -18.06 5.94
C ALA A 177 -23.65 -16.63 6.37
N ASN A 178 -24.83 -16.18 5.96
CA ASN A 178 -25.47 -14.87 6.23
C ASN A 178 -25.47 -13.87 5.06
N THR A 179 -25.59 -14.35 3.83
CA THR A 179 -26.14 -13.55 2.73
C THR A 179 -27.29 -14.30 2.07
N THR A 180 -28.48 -14.18 2.66
CA THR A 180 -29.70 -14.13 1.84
C THR A 180 -29.69 -12.78 1.12
N ASP A 181 -30.06 -12.80 -0.15
CA ASP A 181 -30.25 -11.65 -1.04
C ASP A 181 -29.01 -11.08 -1.74
N ILE A 182 -28.44 -11.85 -2.66
CA ILE A 182 -28.15 -11.28 -3.98
C ILE A 182 -28.39 -12.35 -5.06
N ASN A 183 -29.50 -12.19 -5.79
CA ASN A 183 -29.67 -12.83 -7.09
C ASN A 183 -28.49 -12.41 -7.99
N PRO A 184 -27.74 -13.33 -8.62
CA PRO A 184 -26.89 -12.97 -9.74
C PRO A 184 -27.79 -12.65 -10.92
N MET A 185 -28.39 -11.46 -10.93
CA MET A 185 -29.16 -10.99 -12.06
C MET A 185 -28.19 -10.63 -13.18
N VAL A 186 -27.94 -11.66 -13.99
CA VAL A 186 -27.49 -11.65 -15.38
C VAL A 186 -27.93 -10.38 -16.09
N PHE A 187 -27.07 -9.38 -16.25
CA PHE A 187 -27.22 -8.33 -17.27
C PHE A 187 -25.89 -7.61 -17.54
N ALA A 188 -24.89 -8.35 -18.02
CA ALA A 188 -23.70 -7.76 -18.67
C ALA A 188 -23.49 -8.31 -20.10
N GLY A 189 -24.44 -9.09 -20.63
CA GLY A 189 -24.35 -9.69 -21.96
C GLY A 189 -24.24 -8.67 -23.11
N PRO A 190 -25.19 -7.74 -23.27
CA PRO A 190 -25.21 -6.88 -24.47
C PRO A 190 -24.17 -5.76 -24.43
N ILE A 191 -23.90 -5.17 -23.25
CA ILE A 191 -22.95 -4.06 -23.12
C ILE A 191 -21.50 -4.53 -23.30
N PHE A 192 -21.16 -5.71 -22.77
CA PHE A 192 -19.82 -6.25 -22.91
C PHE A 192 -19.52 -6.67 -24.36
N ILE A 193 -20.50 -7.26 -25.06
CA ILE A 193 -20.37 -7.60 -26.49
C ILE A 193 -20.16 -6.33 -27.32
N LEU A 194 -20.92 -5.25 -27.05
CA LEU A 194 -20.77 -3.98 -27.76
C LEU A 194 -19.36 -3.38 -27.57
N LEU A 195 -18.82 -3.46 -26.35
CA LEU A 195 -17.50 -2.92 -26.00
C LEU A 195 -16.37 -3.69 -26.71
N VAL A 196 -16.47 -5.02 -26.77
CA VAL A 196 -15.53 -5.87 -27.52
C VAL A 196 -15.58 -5.57 -29.02
N VAL A 197 -16.77 -5.40 -29.61
CA VAL A 197 -16.93 -5.05 -31.03
C VAL A 197 -16.30 -3.70 -31.35
N ILE A 198 -16.48 -2.69 -30.48
CA ILE A 198 -15.85 -1.36 -30.63
C ILE A 198 -14.32 -1.47 -30.59
N LEU A 199 -13.77 -2.24 -29.64
CA LEU A 199 -12.31 -2.43 -29.54
C LEU A 199 -11.72 -3.12 -30.77
N VAL A 200 -12.39 -4.16 -31.29
CA VAL A 200 -11.97 -4.85 -32.52
C VAL A 200 -12.05 -3.91 -33.73
N TYR A 201 -13.12 -3.13 -33.85
CA TYR A 201 -13.27 -2.15 -34.93
C TYR A 201 -12.16 -1.09 -34.91
N LEU A 202 -11.86 -0.53 -33.74
CA LEU A 202 -10.78 0.45 -33.57
C LEU A 202 -9.42 -0.15 -33.91
N PHE A 203 -9.15 -1.39 -33.49
CA PHE A 203 -7.91 -2.09 -33.80
C PHE A 203 -7.71 -2.31 -35.32
N VAL A 204 -8.76 -2.76 -36.03
CA VAL A 204 -8.73 -2.94 -37.49
C VAL A 204 -8.55 -1.59 -38.19
N ARG A 205 -9.26 -0.54 -37.75
CA ARG A 205 -9.15 0.81 -38.32
C ARG A 205 -7.75 1.40 -38.11
N PHE A 206 -7.14 1.15 -36.96
CA PHE A 206 -5.79 1.64 -36.64
C PHE A 206 -4.72 0.92 -37.47
N ARG A 207 -4.86 -0.40 -37.70
CA ARG A 207 -3.99 -1.18 -38.60
C ARG A 207 -4.02 -0.66 -40.04
N ARG A 208 -5.19 -0.21 -40.54
CA ARG A 208 -5.32 0.32 -41.91
C ARG A 208 -4.67 1.69 -42.14
N LYS A 209 -4.35 2.46 -41.10
CA LYS A 209 -3.74 3.79 -41.24
C LYS A 209 -2.21 3.80 -41.25
N LYS A 210 -1.54 2.64 -41.16
CA LYS A 210 -0.06 2.55 -41.12
C LYS A 210 0.62 2.23 -42.45
N THR A 211 -0.04 2.41 -43.59
CA THR A 211 0.62 2.42 -44.90
C THR A 211 0.54 3.80 -45.54
N LEU A 212 1.32 4.74 -45.01
CA LEU A 212 1.79 5.85 -45.85
C LEU A 212 2.97 5.32 -46.67
N PRO A 213 2.95 5.44 -48.01
CA PRO A 213 4.04 4.98 -48.84
C PRO A 213 5.31 5.77 -48.52
N PHE A 214 6.38 5.03 -48.21
CA PHE A 214 7.72 5.48 -47.83
C PHE A 214 8.42 6.39 -48.88
N ARG A 215 7.77 6.73 -49.99
CA ARG A 215 8.34 7.46 -51.14
C ARG A 215 8.36 8.98 -51.02
N LYS A 216 7.92 9.56 -49.90
CA LYS A 216 7.99 11.03 -49.66
C LYS A 216 9.02 11.49 -48.63
N LEU A 217 9.82 10.59 -48.05
CA LEU A 217 10.85 10.95 -47.06
C LEU A 217 12.26 11.19 -47.66
N GLN A 218 12.46 11.00 -48.98
CA GLN A 218 13.75 11.26 -49.64
C GLN A 218 13.92 12.70 -50.18
N ASN A 219 12.91 13.56 -50.05
CA ASN A 219 12.96 14.96 -50.51
C ASN A 219 12.80 15.98 -49.37
N LEU A 220 13.16 15.62 -48.13
CA LEU A 220 13.29 16.60 -47.05
C LEU A 220 14.70 17.21 -47.09
N PRO A 221 14.83 18.56 -47.13
CA PRO A 221 16.13 19.21 -47.09
C PRO A 221 16.87 18.83 -45.81
N ASN A 222 18.16 18.51 -45.98
CA ASN A 222 19.06 18.08 -44.91
C ASN A 222 19.08 19.12 -43.76
N PRO A 223 18.68 18.76 -42.53
CA PRO A 223 18.64 19.70 -41.40
C PRO A 223 20.02 20.15 -40.90
N GLU A 224 21.12 19.61 -41.43
CA GLU A 224 22.48 20.00 -41.02
C GLU A 224 22.96 21.36 -41.55
N LYS A 225 22.18 22.08 -42.38
CA LYS A 225 22.59 23.40 -42.90
C LYS A 225 21.90 24.61 -42.26
N SER A 226 21.13 24.42 -41.19
CA SER A 226 20.47 25.54 -40.49
C SER A 226 20.52 25.38 -38.97
N LEU A 227 21.72 25.43 -38.39
CA LEU A 227 21.90 25.69 -36.96
C LEU A 227 22.98 26.75 -36.78
N PRO A 228 22.68 27.87 -36.10
CA PRO A 228 23.66 28.92 -35.83
C PRO A 228 24.69 28.43 -34.80
N LEU A 229 25.97 28.64 -35.12
CA LEU A 229 27.09 28.53 -34.20
C LEU A 229 26.79 29.28 -32.90
N SER A 230 26.47 28.56 -31.82
CA SER A 230 26.40 29.17 -30.51
C SER A 230 26.85 28.21 -29.40
N ASN A 231 27.54 28.83 -28.43
CA ASN A 231 27.89 28.36 -27.08
C ASN A 231 29.26 27.74 -26.79
N GLU A 232 30.06 27.27 -27.76
CA GLU A 232 31.40 26.77 -27.41
C GLU A 232 32.51 27.85 -27.46
N GLN A 233 32.43 28.81 -28.39
CA GLN A 233 33.37 29.94 -28.44
C GLN A 233 33.19 30.93 -27.28
N ASN A 234 31.98 31.04 -26.71
CA ASN A 234 31.71 31.93 -25.57
C ASN A 234 32.26 31.37 -24.24
N ARG A 235 32.38 30.05 -24.08
CA ARG A 235 33.03 29.44 -22.90
C ARG A 235 34.55 29.70 -22.88
N LYS A 236 35.23 29.64 -24.03
CA LYS A 236 36.68 29.91 -24.12
C LYS A 236 37.02 31.39 -23.88
N ARG A 237 36.16 32.34 -24.24
CA ARG A 237 36.37 33.78 -23.96
C ARG A 237 36.18 34.14 -22.48
N LYS A 238 35.20 33.54 -21.78
CA LYS A 238 35.01 33.78 -20.33
C LYS A 238 36.17 33.24 -19.47
N SER A 239 36.76 32.09 -19.85
CA SER A 239 37.91 31.51 -19.16
C SER A 239 39.16 32.42 -19.24
N LYS A 240 39.49 32.96 -20.42
CA LYS A 240 40.67 33.84 -20.60
C LYS A 240 40.56 35.16 -19.83
N ASN A 241 39.37 35.73 -19.67
CA ASN A 241 39.19 37.00 -18.95
C ASN A 241 39.34 36.84 -17.43
N ASN A 242 38.94 35.70 -16.85
CA ASN A 242 39.11 35.44 -15.42
C ASN A 242 40.58 35.16 -15.04
N ALA A 243 41.35 34.52 -15.92
CA ALA A 243 42.79 34.31 -15.71
C ALA A 243 43.58 35.62 -15.77
N LYS A 244 43.21 36.56 -16.66
CA LYS A 244 43.85 37.89 -16.76
C LYS A 244 43.53 38.80 -15.57
N LYS A 245 42.32 38.70 -14.99
CA LYS A 245 41.94 39.47 -13.79
C LYS A 245 42.67 38.99 -12.53
N ARG A 246 42.94 37.68 -12.39
CA ARG A 246 43.72 37.15 -11.24
C ARG A 246 45.20 37.55 -11.27
N ARG A 247 45.82 37.68 -12.46
CA ARG A 247 47.22 38.15 -12.56
C ARG A 247 47.41 39.63 -12.20
N LYS A 248 46.41 40.49 -12.42
CA LYS A 248 46.48 41.91 -12.01
C LYS A 248 46.33 42.13 -10.50
N ILE A 249 45.64 41.25 -9.78
CA ILE A 249 45.46 41.38 -8.32
C ILE A 249 46.72 40.96 -7.55
N ILE A 250 47.52 40.04 -8.11
CA ILE A 250 48.76 39.56 -7.47
C ILE A 250 49.91 40.59 -7.62
N GLN A 251 49.89 41.45 -8.64
CA GLN A 251 50.91 42.50 -8.84
C GLN A 251 50.66 43.80 -8.06
N ALA A 252 49.56 43.91 -7.31
CA ALA A 252 49.23 45.10 -6.51
C ALA A 252 49.38 44.86 -4.99
N LYS A 253 50.07 43.80 -4.59
CA LYS A 253 50.25 43.38 -3.19
C LYS A 253 51.71 43.10 -2.80
N VAL A 254 52.66 43.67 -3.54
CA VAL A 254 54.09 43.74 -3.19
C VAL A 254 54.48 45.21 -3.14
#